data_AF-A0A101Q791-F1
#
_entry.id   AF-A0A101Q791-F1
#
_cell.length_a   1.000
_cell.length_b   1.000
_cell.length_c   1.000
_cell.angle_alpha   90.00
_cell.angle_beta   90.00
_cell.angle_gamma   90.00
#
_symmetry.space_group_name_H-M   'P 1'
#
loop_
_entity.id
_entity.type
_entity.pdbx_description
1 polymer ?
#
loop_
_entity_poly.entity_id
_entity_poly.type
_entity_poly.pdbx_seq_one_letter_code
_entity_poly.pdbx_strand_id
1 'polypeptide(L)'
;MDGSGPLGMGGTLGRSPAPEDVIRVTPDDGSKAVRPGDRLQVRVPGGRLEKVTVVKSQDAQETPVPGRISEDGLTWRPDEDQLALAARYTVDAVALDSHGRRSARHTTFTTYVPDQRFIAYVSPENRATVGTGMIVSLSFSQEITDRAAVQRAVRVSARPPVEIRPHWFGKGRLDFRPERYWKPGTEVTVDLDLRDVEGARGIYGLQDKTFSFTVGRSQTSLVDVAQHTMDVRRDGHLLATVPITAGAPKHPTYNGKMVVMDMLEVTRMNSQTVGLGAEYDIPDVPHAMKLTDSGTFLHGNYWAPDAPGQVNVSHGCVGLMDVKGGSSDTPAGWFFDRSLVGDVIEVVNSKDKTVAPDNGLGGWNMGWKAWKAGSAVK
;
A
#
# COMPACT_ATOMS: atom_id res chain seq x y z
N MET A 1 42.17 77.65 -48.82
CA MET A 1 40.84 78.19 -49.13
C MET A 1 39.92 76.97 -49.25
N ASP A 2 39.55 76.37 -48.12
CA ASP A 2 38.38 76.72 -47.26
C ASP A 2 37.09 76.17 -47.91
N GLY A 3 36.25 75.32 -47.32
CA GLY A 3 36.20 74.68 -46.01
C GLY A 3 34.96 73.77 -45.89
N SER A 4 34.87 73.07 -44.75
CA SER A 4 33.65 72.68 -44.01
C SER A 4 32.73 71.55 -44.54
N GLY A 5 32.63 70.46 -43.73
CA GLY A 5 31.67 69.34 -43.88
C GLY A 5 30.23 69.65 -43.43
N PRO A 6 29.36 68.64 -43.16
CA PRO A 6 29.57 67.80 -41.98
C PRO A 6 29.25 66.29 -42.10
N LEU A 7 29.73 65.60 -41.07
CA LEU A 7 29.52 64.21 -40.68
C LEU A 7 28.04 63.83 -40.51
N GLY A 8 27.65 62.68 -41.04
CA GLY A 8 26.44 61.94 -40.67
C GLY A 8 26.79 60.77 -39.76
N MET A 9 26.46 60.89 -38.47
CA MET A 9 26.52 59.84 -37.46
C MET A 9 25.49 58.73 -37.77
N GLY A 10 25.98 57.55 -38.15
CA GLY A 10 25.19 56.32 -38.17
C GLY A 10 25.04 55.77 -36.75
N GLY A 11 23.92 56.07 -36.10
CA GLY A 11 23.52 55.43 -34.84
C GLY A 11 23.12 53.99 -35.09
N THR A 12 23.89 53.04 -34.55
CA THR A 12 23.50 51.64 -34.44
C THR A 12 22.41 51.51 -33.38
N LEU A 13 21.16 51.28 -33.81
CA LEU A 13 20.08 50.86 -32.93
C LEU A 13 20.42 49.48 -32.36
N GLY A 14 20.72 49.42 -31.06
CA GLY A 14 20.91 48.17 -30.33
C GLY A 14 19.63 47.33 -30.41
N ARG A 15 19.75 46.12 -30.95
CA ARG A 15 18.68 45.13 -31.02
C ARG A 15 18.15 44.87 -29.61
N SER A 16 16.83 44.94 -29.40
CA SER A 16 16.22 44.52 -28.13
C SER A 16 16.65 43.09 -27.80
N PRO A 17 17.11 42.80 -26.56
CA PRO A 17 17.51 41.45 -26.17
C PRO A 17 16.38 40.45 -26.45
N ALA A 18 16.73 39.23 -26.88
CA ALA A 18 15.74 38.19 -27.05
C ALA A 18 15.18 37.79 -25.67
N PRO A 19 13.91 37.34 -25.56
CA PRO A 19 13.35 36.91 -24.28
C PRO A 19 14.18 35.84 -23.57
N GLU A 20 14.87 34.95 -24.31
CA GLU A 20 15.80 33.97 -23.74
C GLU A 20 17.03 34.58 -23.04
N ASP A 21 17.46 35.77 -23.45
CA ASP A 21 18.59 36.48 -22.84
C ASP A 21 18.19 37.15 -21.52
N VAL A 22 16.90 37.47 -21.35
CA VAL A 22 16.33 38.20 -20.22
C VAL A 22 15.80 37.24 -19.14
N ILE A 23 15.08 36.19 -19.53
CA ILE A 23 14.49 35.21 -18.62
C ILE A 23 15.13 33.86 -18.91
N ARG A 24 15.81 33.27 -17.92
CA ARG A 24 16.39 31.93 -17.99
C ARG A 24 15.48 30.95 -17.27
N VAL A 25 15.07 29.89 -17.95
CA VAL A 25 14.30 28.78 -17.38
C VAL A 25 15.18 27.56 -17.38
N THR A 26 15.23 26.84 -16.27
CA THR A 26 15.88 25.54 -16.15
C THR A 26 14.81 24.56 -15.68
N PRO A 27 14.58 23.42 -16.35
CA PRO A 27 15.18 22.98 -17.62
C PRO A 27 14.91 23.91 -18.82
N ASP A 28 15.75 23.82 -19.85
CA ASP A 28 15.61 24.61 -21.08
C ASP A 28 14.36 24.19 -21.90
N ASP A 29 13.91 25.07 -22.79
CA ASP A 29 12.76 24.80 -23.66
C ASP A 29 12.99 23.62 -24.60
N GLY A 30 11.98 22.77 -24.69
CA GLY A 30 12.01 21.51 -25.44
C GLY A 30 12.83 20.40 -24.78
N SER A 31 13.37 20.59 -23.57
CA SER A 31 14.10 19.55 -22.84
C SER A 31 13.24 18.29 -22.68
N LYS A 32 13.85 17.12 -22.85
CA LYS A 32 13.20 15.82 -22.75
C LYS A 32 13.89 14.96 -21.71
N ALA A 33 13.12 14.06 -21.10
CA ALA A 33 13.60 13.09 -20.13
C ALA A 33 14.34 13.74 -18.94
N VAL A 34 13.89 14.93 -18.53
CA VAL A 34 14.40 15.63 -17.33
C VAL A 34 14.20 14.72 -16.11
N ARG A 35 15.25 14.52 -15.32
CA ARG A 35 15.19 13.59 -14.18
C ARG A 35 14.44 14.22 -12.99
N PRO A 36 13.83 13.41 -12.11
CA PRO A 36 13.12 13.91 -10.93
C PRO A 36 13.95 14.81 -10.00
N GLY A 37 15.26 14.56 -9.92
CA GLY A 37 16.19 15.33 -9.09
C GLY A 37 16.79 16.57 -9.79
N ASP A 38 16.44 16.80 -11.07
CA ASP A 38 16.85 18.01 -11.77
C ASP A 38 15.99 19.19 -11.27
N ARG A 39 16.59 20.38 -11.24
CA ARG A 39 15.95 21.55 -10.64
C ARG A 39 15.07 22.27 -11.65
N LEU A 40 13.85 22.62 -11.24
CA LEU A 40 13.05 23.64 -11.90
C LEU A 40 13.29 25.01 -11.29
N GLN A 41 13.71 25.97 -12.11
CA GLN A 41 13.99 27.34 -11.68
C GLN A 41 13.74 28.33 -12.83
N VAL A 42 13.18 29.49 -12.50
CA VAL A 42 13.14 30.64 -13.41
C VAL A 42 13.99 31.75 -12.82
N ARG A 43 14.89 32.34 -13.60
CA ARG A 43 15.83 33.37 -13.15
C ARG A 43 15.97 34.49 -14.16
N VAL A 44 16.04 35.73 -13.68
CA VAL A 44 16.42 36.90 -14.49
C VAL A 44 17.81 37.39 -14.08
N PRO A 45 18.76 37.62 -15.02
CA PRO A 45 20.07 38.18 -14.69
C PRO A 45 20.02 39.65 -14.23
N GLY A 46 18.96 40.37 -14.61
CA GLY A 46 18.73 41.76 -14.22
C GLY A 46 17.25 42.13 -14.36
N GLY A 47 16.81 43.17 -13.66
CA GLY A 47 15.39 43.50 -13.54
C GLY A 47 14.71 42.71 -12.41
N ARG A 48 13.44 42.30 -12.60
CA ARG A 48 12.70 41.43 -11.68
C ARG A 48 11.65 40.59 -12.39
N LEU A 49 11.36 39.42 -11.85
CA LEU A 49 10.21 38.61 -12.22
C LEU A 49 8.94 39.30 -11.70
N GLU A 50 7.97 39.47 -12.60
CA GLU A 50 6.65 40.01 -12.27
C GLU A 50 5.66 38.88 -11.99
N LYS A 51 5.70 37.82 -12.81
CA LYS A 51 4.79 36.67 -12.68
C LYS A 51 5.45 35.42 -13.23
N VAL A 52 5.26 34.30 -12.54
CA VAL A 52 5.61 32.97 -13.03
C VAL A 52 4.42 32.06 -12.79
N THR A 53 3.95 31.40 -13.84
CA THR A 53 2.92 30.37 -13.78
C THR A 53 3.54 29.08 -14.28
N VAL A 54 3.41 28.00 -13.51
CA VAL A 54 3.85 26.67 -13.93
C VAL A 54 2.68 25.71 -13.84
N VAL A 55 2.46 24.95 -14.91
CA VAL A 55 1.44 23.90 -14.98
C VAL A 55 2.13 22.57 -15.29
N LYS A 56 1.82 21.55 -14.51
CA LYS A 56 2.18 20.16 -14.75
C LYS A 56 0.99 19.45 -15.40
N SER A 57 1.21 18.79 -16.53
CA SER A 57 0.27 17.87 -17.15
C SER A 57 0.76 16.43 -16.98
N GLN A 58 -0.01 15.60 -16.27
CA GLN A 58 0.28 14.19 -15.99
C GLN A 58 -1.04 13.41 -16.01
N ASP A 59 -1.08 12.25 -16.68
CA ASP A 59 -2.30 11.42 -16.82
C ASP A 59 -3.54 12.20 -17.32
N ALA A 60 -3.33 13.11 -18.28
CA ALA A 60 -4.35 14.01 -18.83
C ALA A 60 -5.01 14.95 -17.80
N GLN A 61 -4.39 15.15 -16.64
CA GLN A 61 -4.78 16.16 -15.66
C GLN A 61 -3.76 17.30 -15.67
N GLU A 62 -4.26 18.55 -15.64
CA GLU A 62 -3.44 19.74 -15.47
C GLU A 62 -3.50 20.20 -14.01
N THR A 63 -2.33 20.37 -13.39
CA THR A 63 -2.22 20.81 -11.99
C THR A 63 -1.24 21.99 -11.93
N PRO A 64 -1.64 23.14 -11.36
CA PRO A 64 -0.70 24.22 -11.08
C PRO A 64 0.41 23.73 -10.16
N VAL A 65 1.65 24.17 -10.42
CA VAL A 65 2.80 23.88 -9.56
C VAL A 65 3.01 25.11 -8.67
N PRO A 66 2.71 25.01 -7.36
CA PRO A 66 2.97 26.10 -6.43
C PRO A 66 4.45 26.45 -6.39
N GLY A 67 4.73 27.73 -6.23
CA GLY A 67 6.09 28.22 -6.08
C GLY A 67 6.13 29.71 -5.84
N ARG A 68 7.32 30.19 -5.48
CA ARG A 68 7.51 31.55 -4.97
C ARG A 68 8.63 32.27 -5.70
N ILE A 69 8.39 33.56 -5.97
CA ILE A 69 9.44 34.50 -6.35
C ILE A 69 10.15 34.91 -5.06
N SER A 70 11.48 34.84 -5.08
CA SER A 70 12.37 35.31 -4.02
C SER A 70 12.19 36.80 -3.75
N GLU A 71 12.55 37.25 -2.54
CA GLU A 71 12.37 38.64 -2.11
C GLU A 71 13.15 39.65 -2.99
N ASP A 72 14.28 39.22 -3.54
CA ASP A 72 15.07 40.03 -4.49
C ASP A 72 14.40 40.16 -5.87
N GLY A 73 13.33 39.41 -6.13
CA GLY A 73 12.60 39.38 -7.38
C GLY A 73 13.33 38.68 -8.53
N LEU A 74 14.51 38.08 -8.29
CA LEU A 74 15.38 37.60 -9.36
C LEU A 74 15.15 36.13 -9.71
N THR A 75 14.59 35.36 -8.79
CA THR A 75 14.43 33.91 -8.92
C THR A 75 13.05 33.44 -8.50
N TRP A 76 12.44 32.54 -9.27
CA TRP A 76 11.29 31.74 -8.85
C TRP A 76 11.69 30.28 -8.70
N ARG A 77 11.14 29.61 -7.69
CA ARG A 77 11.29 28.17 -7.45
C ARG A 77 9.96 27.55 -7.06
N PRO A 78 9.72 26.28 -7.43
CA PRO A 78 8.58 25.53 -6.90
C PRO A 78 8.72 25.36 -5.38
N ASP A 79 7.60 25.12 -4.71
CA ASP A 79 7.62 24.82 -3.27
C ASP A 79 8.14 23.40 -3.00
N GLU A 80 7.96 22.50 -3.96
CA GLU A 80 8.54 21.15 -3.98
C GLU A 80 9.65 21.07 -5.04
N ASP A 81 10.84 20.63 -4.64
CA ASP A 81 12.00 20.56 -5.54
C ASP A 81 11.94 19.36 -6.50
N GLN A 82 11.12 18.34 -6.21
CA GLN A 82 11.08 17.10 -6.97
C GLN A 82 10.11 17.20 -8.16
N LEU A 83 10.61 16.91 -9.35
CA LEU A 83 9.78 16.86 -10.56
C LEU A 83 9.05 15.52 -10.67
N ALA A 84 7.73 15.60 -10.88
CA ALA A 84 6.91 14.44 -11.23
C ALA A 84 7.39 13.73 -12.50
N LEU A 85 7.28 12.40 -12.55
CA LEU A 85 7.68 11.58 -13.69
C LEU A 85 6.61 11.54 -14.79
N ALA A 86 7.01 11.21 -16.01
CA ALA A 86 6.13 11.05 -17.16
C ALA A 86 5.14 12.23 -17.33
N ALA A 87 5.61 13.44 -17.05
CA ALA A 87 4.81 14.66 -17.06
C ALA A 87 5.36 15.65 -18.08
N ARG A 88 4.48 16.52 -18.56
CA ARG A 88 4.86 17.72 -19.31
C ARG A 88 4.69 18.93 -18.41
N TYR A 89 5.69 19.78 -18.35
CA TYR A 89 5.61 21.07 -17.67
C TYR A 89 5.52 22.19 -18.70
N THR A 90 4.68 23.17 -18.38
CA THR A 90 4.55 24.43 -19.11
C THR A 90 4.85 25.56 -18.14
N VAL A 91 5.81 26.41 -18.48
CA VAL A 91 6.30 27.53 -17.69
C VAL A 91 6.06 28.81 -18.48
N ASP A 92 5.24 29.70 -17.93
CA ASP A 92 4.99 31.03 -18.46
C ASP A 92 5.54 32.06 -17.47
N ALA A 93 6.54 32.83 -17.90
CA ALA A 93 7.22 33.82 -17.08
C ALA A 93 7.15 35.21 -17.71
N VAL A 94 6.91 36.22 -16.88
CA VAL A 94 6.94 37.64 -17.25
C VAL A 94 7.93 38.35 -16.34
N ALA A 95 8.83 39.12 -16.94
CA ALA A 95 9.83 39.91 -16.25
C ALA A 95 9.81 41.37 -16.71
N LEU A 96 10.31 42.25 -15.84
CA LEU A 96 10.51 43.67 -16.07
C LEU A 96 12.00 43.98 -15.98
N ASP A 97 12.56 44.67 -16.98
CA ASP A 97 13.93 45.19 -16.89
C ASP A 97 14.01 46.45 -16.01
N SER A 98 15.23 47.00 -15.85
CA SER A 98 15.48 48.23 -15.07
C SER A 98 14.80 49.48 -15.64
N HIS A 99 14.33 49.44 -16.89
CA HIS A 99 13.61 50.52 -17.56
C HIS A 99 12.09 50.27 -17.59
N GLY A 100 11.60 49.23 -16.89
CA GLY A 100 10.19 48.87 -16.83
C GLY A 100 9.64 48.21 -18.09
N ARG A 101 10.49 47.77 -19.02
CA ARG A 101 10.04 47.05 -20.22
C ARG A 101 9.74 45.59 -19.88
N ARG A 102 8.58 45.11 -20.34
CA ARG A 102 8.13 43.72 -20.14
C ARG A 102 8.77 42.78 -21.16
N SER A 103 9.22 41.63 -20.69
CA SER A 103 9.57 40.47 -21.49
C SER A 103 8.77 39.26 -21.00
N ALA A 104 8.32 38.43 -21.93
CA ALA A 104 7.60 37.20 -21.62
C ALA A 104 8.31 36.01 -22.24
N ARG A 105 8.38 34.89 -21.52
CA ARG A 105 8.96 33.64 -22.01
C ARG A 105 8.00 32.49 -21.71
N HIS A 106 7.72 31.71 -22.75
CA HIS A 106 7.02 30.43 -22.68
C HIS A 106 8.07 29.32 -22.80
N THR A 107 7.95 28.28 -21.99
CA THR A 107 8.90 27.17 -21.98
C THR A 107 8.17 25.88 -21.64
N THR A 108 8.45 24.82 -22.38
CA THR A 108 7.91 23.49 -22.11
C THR A 108 9.03 22.47 -22.02
N PHE A 109 8.88 21.49 -21.13
CA PHE A 109 9.79 20.35 -21.07
C PHE A 109 9.04 19.09 -20.61
N THR A 110 9.61 17.93 -20.90
CA THR A 110 9.06 16.64 -20.45
C THR A 110 10.03 15.94 -19.50
N THR A 111 9.47 15.29 -18.47
CA THR A 111 10.24 14.54 -17.49
C THR A 111 10.44 13.10 -17.92
N TYR A 112 11.39 12.43 -17.27
CA TYR A 112 11.72 11.03 -17.48
C TYR A 112 10.47 10.16 -17.37
N VAL A 113 10.31 9.23 -18.31
CA VAL A 113 9.25 8.20 -18.32
C VAL A 113 9.89 6.89 -17.89
N PRO A 114 9.58 6.36 -16.69
CA PRO A 114 10.07 5.07 -16.26
C PRO A 114 9.56 3.93 -17.12
N ASP A 115 10.45 3.00 -17.46
CA ASP A 115 10.14 1.79 -18.22
C ASP A 115 9.37 0.76 -17.36
N GLN A 116 9.56 0.82 -16.04
CA GLN A 116 8.96 -0.11 -15.09
C GLN A 116 8.26 0.63 -13.95
N ARG A 117 7.12 0.06 -13.53
CA ARG A 117 6.31 0.56 -12.43
C ARG A 117 5.98 -0.56 -11.46
N PHE A 118 5.74 -0.21 -10.20
CA PHE A 118 5.17 -1.13 -9.22
C PHE A 118 3.86 -0.59 -8.63
N ILE A 119 3.03 -1.51 -8.16
CA ILE A 119 1.85 -1.24 -7.35
C ILE A 119 1.87 -2.10 -6.10
N ALA A 120 1.15 -1.68 -5.07
CA ALA A 120 0.78 -2.46 -3.90
C ALA A 120 -0.65 -2.99 -4.06
N TYR A 121 -0.80 -4.30 -3.92
CA TYR A 121 -2.07 -4.96 -3.61
C TYR A 121 -2.29 -4.86 -2.10
N VAL A 122 -3.39 -4.22 -1.69
CA VAL A 122 -3.60 -3.85 -0.29
C VAL A 122 -4.81 -4.57 0.29
N SER A 123 -4.65 -5.05 1.52
CA SER A 123 -5.71 -5.60 2.35
C SER A 123 -5.69 -4.92 3.72
N PRO A 124 -6.84 -4.57 4.33
CA PRO A 124 -8.20 -4.75 3.79
C PRO A 124 -8.57 -3.72 2.72
N GLU A 125 -9.72 -3.94 2.07
CA GLU A 125 -10.28 -3.03 1.06
C GLU A 125 -10.90 -1.76 1.67
N ASN A 126 -11.09 -0.75 0.82
CA ASN A 126 -11.75 0.51 1.20
C ASN A 126 -13.18 0.26 1.69
N ARG A 127 -13.53 0.88 2.83
CA ARG A 127 -14.81 0.79 3.53
C ARG A 127 -15.17 -0.60 4.06
N ALA A 128 -14.22 -1.54 4.08
CA ALA A 128 -14.43 -2.85 4.69
C ALA A 128 -14.72 -2.71 6.20
N THR A 129 -15.49 -3.65 6.74
CA THR A 129 -15.59 -3.89 8.19
C THR A 129 -14.87 -5.19 8.53
N VAL A 130 -13.89 -5.13 9.41
CA VAL A 130 -12.97 -6.25 9.70
C VAL A 130 -12.93 -6.58 11.19
N GLY A 131 -12.50 -7.80 11.53
CA GLY A 131 -12.27 -8.21 12.91
C GLY A 131 -11.03 -7.56 13.54
N THR A 132 -10.92 -7.67 14.86
CA THR A 132 -9.89 -6.98 15.66
C THR A 132 -8.46 -7.46 15.43
N GLY A 133 -8.28 -8.60 14.76
CA GLY A 133 -6.98 -9.15 14.39
C GLY A 133 -6.44 -8.67 13.05
N MET A 134 -7.18 -7.84 12.30
CA MET A 134 -6.76 -7.43 10.96
C MET A 134 -5.37 -6.79 10.96
N ILE A 135 -4.52 -7.19 10.00
CA ILE A 135 -3.22 -6.56 9.74
C ILE A 135 -3.35 -5.87 8.39
N VAL A 136 -2.96 -4.59 8.31
CA VAL A 136 -2.90 -3.89 7.01
C VAL A 136 -1.70 -4.46 6.26
N SER A 137 -1.92 -5.10 5.13
CA SER A 137 -0.87 -5.77 4.36
C SER A 137 -0.78 -5.21 2.95
N LEU A 138 0.43 -4.86 2.54
CA LEU A 138 0.76 -4.39 1.19
C LEU A 138 1.69 -5.42 0.54
N SER A 139 1.22 -6.09 -0.51
CA SER A 139 2.04 -6.94 -1.37
C SER A 139 2.38 -6.20 -2.65
N PHE A 140 3.67 -6.01 -2.94
CA PHE A 140 4.12 -5.26 -4.10
C PHE A 140 4.24 -6.16 -5.34
N SER A 141 3.89 -5.62 -6.52
CA SER A 141 4.01 -6.33 -7.81
C SER A 141 5.46 -6.51 -8.28
N GLN A 142 6.42 -5.88 -7.60
CA GLN A 142 7.85 -5.95 -7.86
C GLN A 142 8.61 -6.08 -6.54
N GLU A 143 9.85 -6.58 -6.59
CA GLU A 143 10.76 -6.57 -5.45
C GLU A 143 11.14 -5.13 -5.07
N ILE A 144 11.07 -4.83 -3.77
CA ILE A 144 11.42 -3.52 -3.23
C ILE A 144 12.79 -3.59 -2.57
N THR A 145 13.75 -2.88 -3.16
CA THR A 145 15.13 -2.77 -2.66
C THR A 145 15.34 -1.49 -1.85
N ASP A 146 14.70 -0.38 -2.21
CA ASP A 146 14.62 0.82 -1.37
C ASP A 146 13.36 0.81 -0.49
N ARG A 147 13.42 -0.06 0.52
CA ARG A 147 12.33 -0.22 1.49
C ARG A 147 12.09 1.04 2.32
N ALA A 148 13.13 1.83 2.57
CA ALA A 148 13.01 3.01 3.39
C ALA A 148 12.24 4.12 2.66
N ALA A 149 12.47 4.30 1.35
CA ALA A 149 11.68 5.20 0.53
C ALA A 149 10.20 4.78 0.49
N VAL A 150 9.94 3.52 0.13
CA VAL A 150 8.57 2.98 0.04
C VAL A 150 7.83 3.02 1.38
N GLN A 151 8.49 2.65 2.48
CA GLN A 151 7.85 2.68 3.79
C GLN A 151 7.49 4.10 4.26
N ARG A 152 8.31 5.11 3.95
CA ARG A 152 7.99 6.51 4.30
C ARG A 152 6.79 7.04 3.53
N ALA A 153 6.57 6.51 2.32
CA ALA A 153 5.46 6.84 1.45
C ALA A 153 4.15 6.11 1.81
N VAL A 154 4.14 5.29 2.87
CA VAL A 154 2.92 4.63 3.35
C VAL A 154 2.64 5.08 4.77
N ARG A 155 1.47 5.68 4.98
CA ARG A 155 1.02 6.09 6.31
C ARG A 155 -0.21 5.28 6.70
N VAL A 156 -0.18 4.71 7.90
CA VAL A 156 -1.35 4.08 8.51
C VAL A 156 -1.64 4.80 9.82
N SER A 157 -2.84 5.34 9.93
CA SER A 157 -3.32 6.07 11.10
C SER A 157 -4.64 5.51 11.59
N ALA A 158 -5.00 5.80 12.84
CA ALA A 158 -6.22 5.28 13.45
C ALA A 158 -6.91 6.30 14.36
N ARG A 159 -8.22 6.13 14.50
CA ARG A 159 -9.07 6.87 15.44
C ARG A 159 -9.91 5.87 16.25
N PRO A 160 -9.74 5.80 17.58
CA PRO A 160 -8.80 6.57 18.42
C PRO A 160 -7.33 6.25 18.09
N PRO A 161 -6.40 7.18 18.37
CA PRO A 161 -4.99 7.01 18.02
C PRO A 161 -4.34 5.87 18.81
N VAL A 162 -3.57 5.04 18.11
CA VAL A 162 -2.74 3.96 18.67
C VAL A 162 -1.42 3.91 17.90
N GLU A 163 -0.34 3.49 18.55
CA GLU A 163 0.94 3.27 17.87
C GLU A 163 0.79 2.11 16.88
N ILE A 164 1.06 2.38 15.59
CA ILE A 164 1.05 1.41 14.51
C ILE A 164 2.45 1.34 13.93
N ARG A 165 2.98 0.13 13.75
CA ARG A 165 4.36 -0.05 13.25
C ARG A 165 4.39 -0.94 12.01
N PRO A 166 5.23 -0.60 11.01
CA PRO A 166 5.49 -1.43 9.86
C PRO A 166 6.41 -2.60 10.18
N HIS A 167 6.27 -3.69 9.43
CA HIS A 167 7.20 -4.81 9.37
C HIS A 167 7.32 -5.33 7.94
N TRP A 168 8.54 -5.46 7.44
CA TRP A 168 8.81 -6.05 6.13
C TRP A 168 8.94 -7.57 6.23
N PHE A 169 8.16 -8.28 5.43
CA PHE A 169 8.32 -9.71 5.20
C PHE A 169 8.86 -9.98 3.79
N GLY A 170 9.79 -10.93 3.69
CA GLY A 170 10.42 -11.30 2.42
C GLY A 170 10.99 -10.08 1.68
N LYS A 171 10.72 -10.00 0.37
CA LYS A 171 11.24 -8.98 -0.56
C LYS A 171 10.20 -7.95 -1.02
N GLY A 172 8.92 -8.19 -0.73
CA GLY A 172 7.83 -7.44 -1.36
C GLY A 172 6.55 -7.39 -0.53
N ARG A 173 6.60 -7.66 0.78
CA ARG A 173 5.43 -7.49 1.66
C ARG A 173 5.74 -6.55 2.82
N LEU A 174 4.86 -5.59 3.04
CA LEU A 174 4.93 -4.64 4.14
C LEU A 174 3.61 -4.68 4.93
N ASP A 175 3.70 -5.07 6.19
CA ASP A 175 2.55 -5.22 7.07
C ASP A 175 2.56 -4.16 8.18
N PHE A 176 1.39 -3.68 8.58
CA PHE A 176 1.21 -2.72 9.67
C PHE A 176 0.21 -3.23 10.70
N ARG A 177 0.59 -3.13 11.97
CA ARG A 177 -0.34 -3.37 13.10
C ARG A 177 0.08 -2.61 14.36
N PRO A 178 -0.86 -2.44 15.30
CA PRO A 178 -0.54 -2.07 16.68
C PRO A 178 0.06 -3.24 17.47
N GLU A 179 0.56 -2.94 18.68
CA GLU A 179 1.14 -3.95 19.57
C GLU A 179 0.13 -5.04 19.96
N ARG A 180 -1.11 -4.62 20.26
CA ARG A 180 -2.24 -5.47 20.66
C ARG A 180 -3.33 -5.40 19.59
N TYR A 181 -4.31 -6.29 19.62
CA TYR A 181 -5.46 -6.23 18.72
C TYR A 181 -6.14 -4.86 18.73
N TRP A 182 -6.70 -4.51 17.57
CA TRP A 182 -7.43 -3.26 17.41
C TRP A 182 -8.61 -3.21 18.37
N LYS A 183 -8.91 -2.00 18.87
CA LYS A 183 -10.11 -1.77 19.66
C LYS A 183 -11.33 -1.78 18.73
N PRO A 184 -12.45 -2.44 19.08
CA PRO A 184 -13.70 -2.31 18.34
C PRO A 184 -14.12 -0.86 18.12
N GLY A 185 -14.64 -0.57 16.92
CA GLY A 185 -15.03 0.77 16.48
C GLY A 185 -13.87 1.67 16.02
N THR A 186 -12.63 1.16 15.96
CA THR A 186 -11.50 1.93 15.44
C THR A 186 -11.67 2.16 13.93
N GLU A 187 -11.58 3.40 13.48
CA GLU A 187 -11.43 3.74 12.07
C GLU A 187 -9.93 3.80 11.74
N VAL A 188 -9.50 3.08 10.70
CA VAL A 188 -8.12 3.05 10.24
C VAL A 188 -8.05 3.67 8.85
N THR A 189 -7.14 4.63 8.65
CA THR A 189 -6.87 5.27 7.37
C THR A 189 -5.50 4.83 6.86
N VAL A 190 -5.44 4.47 5.58
CA VAL A 190 -4.21 4.09 4.87
C VAL A 190 -4.00 5.09 3.73
N ASP A 191 -2.90 5.82 3.78
CA ASP A 191 -2.43 6.72 2.74
C ASP A 191 -1.26 6.06 2.00
N LEU A 192 -1.41 5.91 0.68
CA LEU A 192 -0.40 5.37 -0.22
C LEU A 192 0.13 6.50 -1.11
N ASP A 193 1.21 7.14 -0.68
CA ASP A 193 1.88 8.22 -1.41
C ASP A 193 3.00 7.64 -2.30
N LEU A 194 2.75 6.52 -2.96
CA LEU A 194 3.76 5.73 -3.68
C LEU A 194 4.11 6.31 -5.05
N ARG A 195 3.32 7.26 -5.56
CA ARG A 195 3.50 7.80 -6.91
C ARG A 195 4.85 8.48 -7.02
N ASP A 196 5.60 8.07 -8.05
CA ASP A 196 6.94 8.57 -8.35
C ASP A 196 7.99 8.31 -7.24
N VAL A 197 7.68 7.46 -6.26
CA VAL A 197 8.63 6.92 -5.29
C VAL A 197 9.41 5.78 -5.94
N GLU A 198 10.74 5.87 -5.93
CA GLU A 198 11.62 4.81 -6.42
C GLU A 198 11.71 3.67 -5.40
N GLY A 199 11.15 2.50 -5.72
CA GLY A 199 11.17 1.32 -4.85
C GLY A 199 12.32 0.36 -5.17
N ALA A 200 12.83 0.44 -6.39
CA ALA A 200 14.06 -0.17 -6.83
C ALA A 200 14.64 0.67 -7.97
N ARG A 201 15.92 0.49 -8.30
CA ARG A 201 16.60 1.27 -9.34
C ARG A 201 15.80 1.28 -10.66
N GLY A 202 15.30 2.44 -11.06
CA GLY A 202 14.51 2.64 -12.28
C GLY A 202 13.04 2.20 -12.20
N ILE A 203 12.57 1.69 -11.04
CA ILE A 203 11.22 1.18 -10.83
C ILE A 203 10.48 2.09 -9.84
N TYR A 204 9.42 2.72 -10.33
CA TYR A 204 8.70 3.76 -9.58
C TYR A 204 7.26 3.36 -9.29
N GLY A 205 6.73 3.80 -8.14
CA GLY A 205 5.34 3.55 -7.79
C GLY A 205 4.38 4.35 -8.66
N LEU A 206 3.16 3.82 -8.81
CA LEU A 206 2.09 4.43 -9.61
C LEU A 206 0.97 5.03 -8.74
N GLN A 207 0.77 4.50 -7.54
CA GLN A 207 -0.40 4.78 -6.72
C GLN A 207 -0.21 6.02 -5.86
N ASP A 208 -1.20 6.91 -5.92
CA ASP A 208 -1.46 7.97 -4.96
C ASP A 208 -2.93 7.80 -4.54
N LYS A 209 -3.17 7.28 -3.34
CA LYS A 209 -4.52 6.91 -2.87
C LYS A 209 -4.61 6.88 -1.35
N THR A 210 -5.66 7.51 -0.83
CA THR A 210 -6.13 7.33 0.55
C THR A 210 -7.39 6.49 0.59
N PHE A 211 -7.50 5.61 1.59
CA PHE A 211 -8.73 4.89 1.90
C PHE A 211 -8.85 4.59 3.40
N SER A 212 -10.05 4.23 3.86
CA SER A 212 -10.25 3.85 5.26
C SER A 212 -11.08 2.58 5.39
N PHE A 213 -10.98 1.93 6.55
CA PHE A 213 -11.80 0.78 6.94
C PHE A 213 -12.13 0.84 8.43
N THR A 214 -13.13 0.06 8.84
CA THR A 214 -13.62 0.05 10.22
C THR A 214 -13.33 -1.28 10.89
N VAL A 215 -12.79 -1.23 12.10
CA VAL A 215 -12.68 -2.39 12.98
C VAL A 215 -14.02 -2.63 13.66
N GLY A 216 -14.64 -3.77 13.39
CA GLY A 216 -15.92 -4.20 13.94
C GLY A 216 -15.79 -4.75 15.36
N ARG A 217 -16.65 -5.73 15.67
CA ARG A 217 -16.68 -6.42 16.97
C ARG A 217 -15.40 -7.24 17.22
N SER A 218 -15.14 -7.58 18.48
CA SER A 218 -14.08 -8.54 18.79
C SER A 218 -14.62 -9.96 18.76
N GLN A 219 -13.98 -10.83 17.99
CA GLN A 219 -14.23 -12.27 18.04
C GLN A 219 -12.92 -13.04 17.95
N THR A 220 -12.74 -13.96 18.89
CA THR A 220 -11.60 -14.86 18.97
C THR A 220 -12.10 -16.27 19.18
N SER A 221 -11.65 -17.21 18.37
CA SER A 221 -12.02 -18.63 18.48
C SER A 221 -10.82 -19.45 18.87
N LEU A 222 -10.88 -20.10 20.03
CA LEU A 222 -9.80 -20.96 20.53
C LEU A 222 -10.09 -22.41 20.13
N VAL A 223 -9.32 -22.93 19.18
CA VAL A 223 -9.32 -24.34 18.77
C VAL A 223 -8.37 -25.12 19.66
N ASP A 224 -8.90 -26.07 20.42
CA ASP A 224 -8.10 -27.05 21.15
C ASP A 224 -8.08 -28.37 20.39
N VAL A 225 -6.93 -28.68 19.78
CA VAL A 225 -6.75 -29.87 18.94
C VAL A 225 -6.83 -31.16 19.75
N ALA A 226 -6.47 -31.14 21.03
CA ALA A 226 -6.51 -32.30 21.90
C ALA A 226 -7.90 -32.55 22.48
N GLN A 227 -8.71 -31.50 22.66
CA GLN A 227 -10.10 -31.62 23.12
C GLN A 227 -11.12 -31.74 21.99
N HIS A 228 -10.71 -31.55 20.73
CA HIS A 228 -11.60 -31.57 19.56
C HIS A 228 -12.72 -30.53 19.66
N THR A 229 -12.44 -29.38 20.27
CA THR A 229 -13.40 -28.29 20.44
C THR A 229 -12.85 -26.95 19.98
N MET A 230 -13.77 -26.04 19.66
CA MET A 230 -13.50 -24.64 19.41
C MET A 230 -14.41 -23.77 20.27
N ASP A 231 -13.82 -22.99 21.17
CA ASP A 231 -14.56 -21.99 21.95
C ASP A 231 -14.61 -20.67 21.19
N VAL A 232 -15.79 -20.28 20.73
CA VAL A 232 -16.02 -19.00 20.07
C VAL A 232 -16.34 -17.95 21.12
N ARG A 233 -15.45 -16.97 21.30
CA ARG A 233 -15.64 -15.86 22.23
C ARG A 233 -15.89 -14.57 21.48
N ARG A 234 -16.93 -13.85 21.87
CA ARG A 234 -17.28 -12.52 21.34
C ARG A 234 -17.24 -11.51 22.46
N ASP A 235 -16.47 -10.44 22.26
CA ASP A 235 -16.25 -9.39 23.26
C ASP A 235 -15.81 -9.96 24.63
N GLY A 236 -15.02 -11.04 24.61
CA GLY A 236 -14.51 -11.75 25.78
C GLY A 236 -15.46 -12.80 26.39
N HIS A 237 -16.73 -12.85 25.97
CA HIS A 237 -17.72 -13.80 26.49
C HIS A 237 -17.81 -15.05 25.61
N LEU A 238 -17.92 -16.23 26.23
CA LEU A 238 -18.16 -17.49 25.50
C LEU A 238 -19.54 -17.46 24.85
N LEU A 239 -19.57 -17.55 23.53
CA LEU A 239 -20.80 -17.57 22.72
C LEU A 239 -21.24 -19.00 22.44
N ALA A 240 -20.29 -19.86 22.07
CA ALA A 240 -20.54 -21.27 21.80
C ALA A 240 -19.24 -22.07 21.92
N THR A 241 -19.38 -23.36 22.23
CA THR A 241 -18.32 -24.37 22.04
C THR A 241 -18.75 -25.28 20.90
N VAL A 242 -17.95 -25.34 19.84
CA VAL A 242 -18.25 -26.05 18.60
C VAL A 242 -17.33 -27.27 18.47
N PRO A 243 -17.86 -28.48 18.22
CA PRO A 243 -17.03 -29.65 17.94
C PRO A 243 -16.23 -29.46 16.64
N ILE A 244 -14.95 -29.84 16.65
CA ILE A 244 -14.06 -29.71 15.49
C ILE A 244 -13.32 -31.01 15.19
N THR A 245 -12.85 -31.15 13.95
CA THR A 245 -11.79 -32.08 13.58
C THR A 245 -10.60 -31.30 13.05
N ALA A 246 -9.39 -31.62 13.49
CA ALA A 246 -8.15 -30.95 13.05
C ALA A 246 -7.27 -31.91 12.23
N GLY A 247 -6.02 -31.50 12.00
CA GLY A 247 -5.01 -32.26 11.28
C GLY A 247 -4.70 -33.60 11.94
N ALA A 248 -4.73 -34.67 11.14
CA ALA A 248 -4.33 -36.01 11.55
C ALA A 248 -2.85 -36.04 12.00
N PRO A 249 -2.39 -37.07 12.75
CA PRO A 249 -1.01 -37.13 13.23
C PRO A 249 0.08 -37.00 12.16
N LYS A 250 -0.21 -37.40 10.90
CA LYS A 250 0.73 -37.23 9.76
C LYS A 250 0.78 -35.81 9.20
N HIS A 251 -0.28 -35.04 9.39
CA HIS A 251 -0.46 -33.67 8.90
C HIS A 251 -1.09 -32.80 9.99
N PRO A 252 -0.40 -32.61 11.13
CA PRO A 252 -0.97 -31.90 12.27
C PRO A 252 -1.24 -30.42 11.90
N THR A 253 -2.28 -29.82 12.48
CA THR A 253 -2.60 -28.40 12.29
C THR A 253 -1.56 -27.52 12.99
N TYR A 254 -1.14 -26.40 12.40
CA TYR A 254 -0.26 -25.45 13.08
C TYR A 254 -0.86 -24.94 14.40
N ASN A 255 -0.02 -24.72 15.41
CA ASN A 255 -0.39 -23.95 16.59
C ASN A 255 -0.33 -22.43 16.31
N GLY A 256 -0.90 -21.61 17.18
CA GLY A 256 -0.77 -20.16 17.18
C GLY A 256 -1.99 -19.42 16.63
N LYS A 257 -1.84 -18.11 16.46
CA LYS A 257 -2.89 -17.17 16.05
C LYS A 257 -2.90 -17.03 14.54
N MET A 258 -4.02 -17.35 13.92
CA MET A 258 -4.26 -17.17 12.49
C MET A 258 -5.42 -16.20 12.31
N VAL A 259 -5.24 -15.21 11.46
CA VAL A 259 -6.28 -14.21 11.18
C VAL A 259 -7.02 -14.65 9.92
N VAL A 260 -8.35 -14.57 9.96
CA VAL A 260 -9.20 -14.87 8.80
C VAL A 260 -8.86 -13.88 7.68
N MET A 261 -8.34 -14.38 6.56
CA MET A 261 -7.91 -13.56 5.43
C MET A 261 -9.02 -13.42 4.40
N ASP A 262 -9.70 -14.53 4.10
CA ASP A 262 -10.78 -14.61 3.11
C ASP A 262 -11.90 -15.51 3.64
N MET A 263 -13.13 -15.22 3.21
CA MET A 263 -14.31 -16.04 3.50
C MET A 263 -15.00 -16.38 2.17
N LEU A 264 -15.16 -17.67 1.91
CA LEU A 264 -15.68 -18.23 0.67
C LEU A 264 -16.86 -19.15 0.99
N GLU A 265 -18.04 -18.86 0.45
CA GLU A 265 -19.22 -19.71 0.65
C GLU A 265 -18.97 -21.14 0.16
N VAL A 266 -18.30 -21.28 -0.98
CA VAL A 266 -17.84 -22.56 -1.53
C VAL A 266 -16.48 -22.37 -2.20
N THR A 267 -15.58 -23.34 -2.05
CA THR A 267 -14.31 -23.37 -2.78
C THR A 267 -13.88 -24.81 -3.10
N ARG A 268 -13.03 -24.96 -4.11
CA ARG A 268 -12.35 -26.23 -4.39
C ARG A 268 -11.03 -26.28 -3.62
N MET A 269 -10.87 -27.29 -2.78
CA MET A 269 -9.61 -27.55 -2.08
C MET A 269 -8.87 -28.71 -2.76
N ASN A 270 -7.69 -28.41 -3.33
CA ASN A 270 -6.86 -29.37 -4.05
C ASN A 270 -5.48 -29.47 -3.39
N SER A 271 -5.10 -30.67 -2.94
CA SER A 271 -3.82 -30.96 -2.28
C SER A 271 -2.58 -30.58 -3.10
N GLN A 272 -2.66 -30.52 -4.43
CA GLN A 272 -1.56 -30.11 -5.29
C GLN A 272 -1.19 -28.64 -5.10
N THR A 273 -2.16 -27.77 -4.77
CA THR A 273 -1.90 -26.33 -4.59
C THR A 273 -1.11 -26.02 -3.32
N VAL A 274 -1.04 -26.99 -2.40
CA VAL A 274 -0.31 -26.92 -1.13
C VAL A 274 0.85 -27.92 -1.05
N GLY A 275 1.20 -28.56 -2.17
CA GLY A 275 2.36 -29.45 -2.24
C GLY A 275 2.17 -30.83 -1.60
N LEU A 276 0.93 -31.27 -1.37
CA LEU A 276 0.58 -32.57 -0.77
C LEU A 276 0.28 -33.67 -1.81
N GLY A 277 0.72 -33.50 -3.06
CA GLY A 277 0.50 -34.50 -4.11
C GLY A 277 -0.99 -34.67 -4.43
N ALA A 278 -1.51 -35.90 -4.38
CA ALA A 278 -2.89 -36.25 -4.76
C ALA A 278 -3.72 -36.78 -3.57
N GLU A 279 -3.43 -36.33 -2.35
CA GLU A 279 -4.10 -36.79 -1.13
C GLU A 279 -5.59 -36.43 -1.08
N TYR A 280 -5.97 -35.29 -1.66
CA TYR A 280 -7.38 -34.88 -1.78
C TYR A 280 -7.61 -33.90 -2.94
N ASP A 281 -8.84 -33.90 -3.45
CA ASP A 281 -9.38 -32.93 -4.40
C ASP A 281 -10.90 -32.83 -4.19
N ILE A 282 -11.32 -31.85 -3.39
CA ILE A 282 -12.72 -31.69 -2.99
C ILE A 282 -13.28 -30.46 -3.73
N PRO A 283 -14.22 -30.64 -4.67
CA PRO A 283 -14.64 -29.58 -5.58
C PRO A 283 -15.54 -28.52 -4.93
N ASP A 284 -16.22 -28.85 -3.84
CA ASP A 284 -17.32 -28.09 -3.26
C ASP A 284 -17.24 -27.99 -1.73
N VAL A 285 -16.10 -27.57 -1.18
CA VAL A 285 -15.94 -27.34 0.27
C VAL A 285 -16.72 -26.08 0.68
N PRO A 286 -17.76 -26.20 1.53
CA PRO A 286 -18.57 -25.07 1.95
C PRO A 286 -17.93 -24.28 3.11
N HIS A 287 -18.38 -23.03 3.28
CA HIS A 287 -18.07 -22.16 4.42
C HIS A 287 -16.58 -22.06 4.74
N ALA A 288 -15.76 -21.91 3.70
CA ALA A 288 -14.31 -21.96 3.81
C ALA A 288 -13.72 -20.61 4.20
N MET A 289 -12.98 -20.58 5.30
CA MET A 289 -12.29 -19.42 5.84
C MET A 289 -10.77 -19.64 5.72
N LYS A 290 -10.10 -18.84 4.89
CA LYS A 290 -8.65 -18.95 4.66
C LYS A 290 -7.88 -18.36 5.84
N LEU A 291 -6.96 -19.13 6.42
CA LEU A 291 -6.21 -18.74 7.63
C LEU A 291 -4.72 -18.52 7.38
N THR A 292 -4.15 -19.19 6.38
CA THR A 292 -2.72 -19.11 6.04
C THR A 292 -2.52 -19.16 4.52
N ASP A 293 -1.37 -18.69 4.04
CA ASP A 293 -1.01 -18.80 2.62
C ASP A 293 -0.61 -20.23 2.24
N SER A 294 -0.07 -21.00 3.19
CA SER A 294 0.23 -22.42 3.01
C SER A 294 -1.00 -23.34 3.00
N GLY A 295 -2.21 -22.79 3.06
CA GLY A 295 -3.44 -23.54 2.81
C GLY A 295 -4.13 -24.17 4.01
N THR A 296 -3.86 -23.73 5.24
CA THR A 296 -4.75 -24.00 6.37
C THR A 296 -6.05 -23.19 6.24
N PHE A 297 -7.19 -23.89 6.31
CA PHE A 297 -8.54 -23.32 6.35
C PHE A 297 -9.29 -23.78 7.59
N LEU A 298 -10.30 -23.01 7.99
CA LEU A 298 -11.43 -23.50 8.77
C LEU A 298 -12.63 -23.62 7.82
N HIS A 299 -13.31 -24.77 7.77
CA HIS A 299 -14.33 -24.99 6.76
C HIS A 299 -15.41 -25.98 7.20
N GLY A 300 -16.51 -26.04 6.44
CA GLY A 300 -17.53 -27.08 6.57
C GLY A 300 -17.04 -28.43 6.03
N ASN A 301 -17.39 -29.50 6.73
CA ASN A 301 -17.01 -30.88 6.41
C ASN A 301 -18.27 -31.75 6.41
N TYR A 302 -18.69 -32.14 5.20
CA TYR A 302 -19.83 -33.03 4.99
C TYR A 302 -19.43 -34.49 4.71
N TRP A 303 -18.14 -34.76 4.46
CA TRP A 303 -17.65 -36.08 4.03
C TRP A 303 -17.14 -36.95 5.19
N ALA A 304 -16.86 -36.34 6.35
CA ALA A 304 -16.54 -37.04 7.60
C ALA A 304 -17.40 -36.52 8.76
N PRO A 305 -18.73 -36.75 8.73
CA PRO A 305 -19.67 -36.15 9.67
C PRO A 305 -19.44 -36.59 11.13
N ASP A 306 -18.85 -37.76 11.36
CA ASP A 306 -18.61 -38.31 12.71
C ASP A 306 -17.26 -37.87 13.31
N ALA A 307 -16.41 -37.16 12.56
CA ALA A 307 -15.08 -36.78 13.03
C ALA A 307 -15.07 -35.58 14.01
N PRO A 308 -15.84 -34.49 13.79
CA PRO A 308 -15.84 -33.36 14.70
C PRO A 308 -16.21 -33.73 16.14
N GLY A 309 -15.37 -33.35 17.10
CA GLY A 309 -15.54 -33.69 18.51
C GLY A 309 -14.98 -35.06 18.93
N GLN A 310 -14.47 -35.86 17.99
CA GLN A 310 -14.05 -37.24 18.26
C GLN A 310 -12.62 -37.54 17.81
N VAL A 311 -12.24 -37.12 16.59
CA VAL A 311 -10.96 -37.51 15.99
C VAL A 311 -10.47 -36.47 14.98
N ASN A 312 -9.15 -36.30 14.89
CA ASN A 312 -8.49 -35.44 13.92
C ASN A 312 -8.15 -36.22 12.64
N VAL A 313 -8.75 -35.84 11.52
CA VAL A 313 -8.64 -36.57 10.24
C VAL A 313 -8.20 -35.70 9.06
N SER A 314 -8.03 -34.39 9.24
CA SER A 314 -7.74 -33.47 8.14
C SER A 314 -6.25 -33.46 7.75
N HIS A 315 -5.91 -32.75 6.69
CA HIS A 315 -4.54 -32.49 6.26
C HIS A 315 -3.99 -31.13 6.78
N GLY A 316 -4.47 -30.71 7.96
CA GLY A 316 -4.04 -29.47 8.63
C GLY A 316 -5.15 -28.42 8.77
N CYS A 317 -6.27 -28.57 8.06
CA CYS A 317 -7.45 -27.71 8.23
C CYS A 317 -8.22 -28.00 9.53
N VAL A 318 -9.07 -27.05 9.95
CA VAL A 318 -10.06 -27.23 11.01
C VAL A 318 -11.43 -27.44 10.35
N GLY A 319 -11.97 -28.64 10.46
CA GLY A 319 -13.29 -29.00 9.92
C GLY A 319 -14.38 -28.88 10.98
N LEU A 320 -15.49 -28.24 10.59
CA LEU A 320 -16.75 -28.21 11.34
C LEU A 320 -17.78 -29.09 10.64
N MET A 321 -18.72 -29.68 11.37
CA MET A 321 -19.82 -30.43 10.75
C MET A 321 -20.60 -29.52 9.79
N ASP A 322 -20.87 -30.04 8.58
CA ASP A 322 -21.72 -29.39 7.58
C ASP A 322 -22.47 -30.42 6.73
N VAL A 323 -23.29 -29.95 5.79
CA VAL A 323 -23.95 -30.76 4.76
C VAL A 323 -23.38 -30.43 3.38
N LYS A 324 -23.55 -31.35 2.42
CA LYS A 324 -23.09 -31.10 1.06
C LYS A 324 -23.82 -29.89 0.48
N GLY A 325 -23.05 -28.93 -0.06
CA GLY A 325 -23.57 -27.64 -0.53
C GLY A 325 -23.69 -26.55 0.55
N GLY A 326 -23.44 -26.87 1.82
CA GLY A 326 -23.52 -25.95 2.94
C GLY A 326 -24.96 -25.63 3.38
N SER A 327 -25.14 -25.37 4.67
CA SER A 327 -26.35 -24.73 5.21
C SER A 327 -26.02 -23.83 6.41
N SER A 328 -26.68 -22.68 6.53
CA SER A 328 -26.57 -21.77 7.69
C SER A 328 -26.98 -22.40 9.02
N ASP A 329 -27.75 -23.50 8.99
CA ASP A 329 -28.22 -24.21 10.19
C ASP A 329 -27.18 -25.22 10.72
N THR A 330 -26.09 -25.47 9.99
CA THR A 330 -25.01 -26.36 10.44
C THR A 330 -24.03 -25.61 11.35
N PRO A 331 -23.23 -26.33 12.17
CA PRO A 331 -22.16 -25.70 12.94
C PRO A 331 -21.20 -24.86 12.10
N ALA A 332 -20.86 -25.33 10.89
CA ALA A 332 -20.03 -24.59 9.95
C ALA A 332 -20.69 -23.30 9.44
N GLY A 333 -21.93 -23.38 8.95
CA GLY A 333 -22.66 -22.21 8.47
C GLY A 333 -22.95 -21.20 9.58
N TRP A 334 -23.32 -21.68 10.77
CA TRP A 334 -23.52 -20.82 11.94
C TRP A 334 -22.26 -20.01 12.27
N PHE A 335 -21.08 -20.65 12.23
CA PHE A 335 -19.81 -20.01 12.53
C PHE A 335 -19.40 -19.03 11.43
N PHE A 336 -19.56 -19.42 10.16
CA PHE A 336 -19.25 -18.61 8.99
C PHE A 336 -20.08 -17.31 8.98
N ASP A 337 -21.41 -17.41 9.12
CA ASP A 337 -22.33 -16.25 9.14
C ASP A 337 -22.05 -15.27 10.29
N ARG A 338 -21.31 -15.74 11.32
CA ARG A 338 -20.97 -14.99 12.53
C ARG A 338 -19.51 -14.60 12.59
N SER A 339 -18.76 -14.73 11.50
CA SER A 339 -17.35 -14.36 11.42
C SER A 339 -17.12 -13.19 10.48
N LEU A 340 -15.95 -12.57 10.57
CA LEU A 340 -15.46 -11.54 9.66
C LEU A 340 -14.02 -11.86 9.23
N VAL A 341 -13.65 -11.37 8.04
CA VAL A 341 -12.23 -11.17 7.70
C VAL A 341 -11.60 -10.30 8.79
N GLY A 342 -10.45 -10.70 9.32
CA GLY A 342 -9.79 -10.06 10.45
C GLY A 342 -10.11 -10.67 11.82
N ASP A 343 -11.08 -11.59 11.94
CA ASP A 343 -11.27 -12.36 13.18
C ASP A 343 -10.09 -13.31 13.43
N VAL A 344 -9.87 -13.70 14.69
CA VAL A 344 -8.70 -14.52 15.07
C VAL A 344 -9.14 -15.93 15.44
N ILE A 345 -8.49 -16.92 14.82
CA ILE A 345 -8.52 -18.32 15.22
C ILE A 345 -7.19 -18.63 15.92
N GLU A 346 -7.21 -18.95 17.20
CA GLU A 346 -6.04 -19.40 17.95
C GLU A 346 -6.08 -20.92 18.09
N VAL A 347 -5.06 -21.61 17.62
CA VAL A 347 -4.94 -23.07 17.71
C VAL A 347 -3.93 -23.44 18.79
N VAL A 348 -4.32 -24.33 19.69
CA VAL A 348 -3.47 -24.84 20.78
C VAL A 348 -3.49 -26.37 20.83
N ASN A 349 -2.53 -26.92 21.57
CA ASN A 349 -2.42 -28.34 21.87
C ASN A 349 -2.28 -29.26 20.65
N SER A 350 -1.88 -28.71 19.49
CA SER A 350 -1.50 -29.50 18.32
C SER A 350 -0.08 -30.05 18.45
N LYS A 351 0.22 -31.13 17.72
CA LYS A 351 1.56 -31.73 17.62
C LYS A 351 2.47 -31.07 16.58
N ASP A 352 2.03 -29.97 15.96
CA ASP A 352 2.85 -29.18 15.04
C ASP A 352 3.52 -27.96 15.71
N LYS A 353 4.39 -27.28 14.98
CA LYS A 353 4.96 -25.98 15.34
C LYS A 353 3.92 -24.86 15.32
N THR A 354 4.29 -23.72 15.90
CA THR A 354 3.53 -22.47 15.73
C THR A 354 3.65 -21.98 14.29
N VAL A 355 2.54 -21.50 13.73
CA VAL A 355 2.50 -20.89 12.40
C VAL A 355 3.52 -19.74 12.30
N ALA A 356 4.24 -19.69 11.18
CA ALA A 356 5.25 -18.66 10.96
C ALA A 356 4.59 -17.28 10.82
N PRO A 357 5.20 -16.19 11.33
CA PRO A 357 4.61 -14.85 11.24
C PRO A 357 4.40 -14.34 9.82
N ASP A 358 5.16 -14.86 8.86
CA ASP A 358 5.09 -14.52 7.43
C ASP A 358 4.12 -15.38 6.63
N ASN A 359 3.51 -16.41 7.23
CA ASN A 359 2.52 -17.25 6.57
C ASN A 359 1.12 -16.64 6.70
N GLY A 360 0.66 -15.92 5.68
CA GLY A 360 -0.53 -15.08 5.75
C GLY A 360 -0.38 -13.93 6.74
N LEU A 361 -1.48 -13.57 7.40
CA LEU A 361 -1.54 -12.52 8.44
C LEU A 361 -1.09 -13.03 9.83
N GLY A 362 -0.03 -13.84 9.87
CA GLY A 362 0.51 -14.51 11.06
C GLY A 362 1.30 -13.62 12.03
N GLY A 363 1.41 -12.31 11.77
CA GLY A 363 2.26 -11.36 12.50
C GLY A 363 2.04 -11.28 14.02
N TRP A 364 0.91 -11.78 14.52
CA TRP A 364 0.58 -11.87 15.95
C TRP A 364 1.33 -12.98 16.70
N ASN A 365 1.99 -13.89 15.99
CA ASN A 365 2.87 -14.91 16.57
C ASN A 365 4.30 -14.39 16.80
N MET A 366 4.56 -13.13 16.44
CA MET A 366 5.83 -12.45 16.66
C MET A 366 5.73 -11.44 17.81
N GLY A 367 6.70 -11.48 18.72
CA GLY A 367 6.79 -10.50 19.80
C GLY A 367 7.03 -9.08 19.28
N TRP A 368 6.47 -8.07 19.96
CA TRP A 368 6.47 -6.67 19.49
C TRP A 368 7.85 -6.08 19.23
N LYS A 369 8.87 -6.46 20.02
CA LYS A 369 10.26 -6.04 19.78
C LYS A 369 10.78 -6.53 18.43
N ALA A 370 10.53 -7.79 18.09
CA ALA A 370 10.92 -8.37 16.80
C ALA A 370 10.11 -7.76 15.65
N TRP A 371 8.82 -7.46 15.88
CA TRP A 371 7.99 -6.76 14.91
C TRP A 371 8.60 -5.40 14.55
N LYS A 372 8.91 -4.56 15.54
CA LYS A 372 9.52 -3.24 15.30
C LYS A 372 10.89 -3.30 14.62
N ALA A 373 11.65 -4.36 14.86
CA ALA A 373 12.96 -4.56 14.24
C ALA A 373 12.88 -4.80 12.72
N GLY A 374 11.71 -5.18 12.19
CA GLY A 374 11.50 -5.35 10.75
C GLY A 374 11.21 -4.06 9.98
N SER A 375 11.31 -2.89 10.63
CA SER A 375 11.16 -1.59 9.96
C SER A 375 12.41 -1.22 9.17
N ALA A 376 12.22 -0.66 7.97
CA ALA A 376 13.32 -0.12 7.16
C ALA A 376 13.69 1.32 7.54
N VAL A 377 12.85 1.98 8.35
CA VAL A 377 13.09 3.33 8.87
C VAL A 377 13.39 3.20 10.36
N LYS A 378 14.51 3.76 10.81
CA LYS A 378 14.92 3.72 12.21
C LYS A 378 14.23 4.79 13.05
#